data_AF-A0A2A4YF55-F1
#
_entry.id   AF-A0A2A4YF55-F1
#
_cell.length_a   1.000
_cell.length_b   1.000
_cell.length_c   1.000
_cell.angle_alpha   90.00
_cell.angle_beta   90.00
_cell.angle_gamma   90.00
#
_symmetry.space_group_name_H-M   'P 1'
#
loop_
_entity.id
_entity.type
_entity.pdbx_description
1 polymer ?
#
loop_
_entity_poly.entity_id
_entity_poly.type
_entity_poly.pdbx_seq_one_letter_code
_entity_poly.pdbx_strand_id
1 'polypeptide(L)'
;ILLANLLATNVNCFGDCDGTVVSTTTGGTTPYQSYAWTSNPANQVTAGQGTDSISSLCDGTYFVTITDDNSCTVSDSISISEPNAITSTHTFVDVTCSINCDGSATVTPAGGTPNYTYQWNGNTTPLQTNTATGLCFGLNTVIIFDNNNCSIIDSIMIGATDTVESDAGKDTTYCIGTPINLNGIPGGTFTNVEWFELPGMISLGNIDSITINPTAPGVIEYVFQVTGPCIITDTVRITIEALPLAYAGPDVTIFEFSSTILNATGGGSYTWTPSTGLSDTTIFNPVASPEITTTYIVTVTSANGCVATDTMIVEVLPTINFPDGISPNGDGTNDVWIIDFIEQYPGNVVEIYNRWGELLFHADGYQQDWDGTYNGKELPIGTYYYIIDLHNEDIKPFTGPLTILR
;
A
#
# COMPACT_ATOMS: atom_id res chain seq x y z
N ILE A 1 -73.87 -27.04 53.66
CA ILE A 1 -73.45 -27.12 52.25
C ILE A 1 -72.11 -26.42 52.16
N LEU A 2 -71.10 -27.09 51.59
CA LEU A 2 -69.76 -26.54 51.37
C LEU A 2 -69.72 -25.96 49.95
N LEU A 3 -69.23 -24.73 49.80
CA LEU A 3 -69.14 -24.01 48.52
C LEU A 3 -67.74 -23.44 48.34
N ALA A 4 -67.22 -23.54 47.12
CA ALA A 4 -66.00 -22.89 46.67
C ALA A 4 -66.36 -21.81 45.65
N ASN A 5 -65.64 -20.69 45.68
CA ASN A 5 -65.72 -19.65 44.68
C ASN A 5 -64.30 -19.15 44.37
N LEU A 6 -63.89 -19.23 43.11
CA LEU A 6 -62.55 -18.88 42.67
C LEU A 6 -62.47 -17.46 42.11
N LEU A 7 -61.39 -16.76 42.46
CA LEU A 7 -60.98 -15.49 41.86
C LEU A 7 -59.57 -15.65 41.31
N ALA A 8 -59.33 -15.19 40.08
CA ALA A 8 -58.04 -15.31 39.42
C ALA A 8 -57.51 -13.98 38.89
N THR A 9 -56.19 -13.88 38.76
CA THR A 9 -55.50 -12.90 37.91
C THR A 9 -54.88 -13.62 36.72
N ASN A 10 -55.13 -13.10 35.53
CA ASN A 10 -54.57 -13.63 34.28
C ASN A 10 -53.07 -13.36 34.17
N VAL A 11 -52.41 -14.05 33.24
CA VAL A 11 -51.00 -13.83 32.92
C VAL A 11 -50.83 -12.48 32.22
N ASN A 12 -49.78 -11.74 32.57
CA ASN A 12 -49.55 -10.40 32.02
C ASN A 12 -48.93 -10.41 30.61
N CYS A 13 -47.99 -11.32 30.34
CA CYS A 13 -47.24 -11.42 29.09
C CYS A 13 -47.34 -12.82 28.48
N PHE A 14 -47.34 -12.91 27.15
CA PHE A 14 -47.31 -14.19 26.46
C PHE A 14 -46.10 -15.04 26.90
N GLY A 15 -46.35 -16.26 27.37
CA GLY A 15 -45.33 -17.21 27.83
C GLY A 15 -44.90 -17.04 29.28
N ASP A 16 -45.39 -16.02 30.00
CA ASP A 16 -45.13 -15.87 31.42
C ASP A 16 -46.07 -16.74 32.27
N CYS A 17 -45.70 -16.92 33.54
CA CYS A 17 -46.46 -17.70 34.50
C CYS A 17 -46.62 -16.91 35.79
N ASP A 18 -47.23 -15.74 35.72
CA ASP A 18 -47.44 -14.82 36.85
C ASP A 18 -48.91 -14.72 37.30
N GLY A 19 -49.78 -15.57 36.73
CA GLY A 19 -51.17 -15.69 37.15
C GLY A 19 -51.31 -16.18 38.60
N THR A 20 -52.46 -15.88 39.20
CA THR A 20 -52.81 -16.31 40.57
C THR A 20 -54.25 -16.79 40.65
N VAL A 21 -54.54 -17.69 41.57
CA VAL A 21 -55.91 -18.09 41.93
C VAL A 21 -56.04 -18.09 43.44
N VAL A 22 -57.16 -17.53 43.93
CA VAL A 22 -57.58 -17.59 45.34
C VAL A 22 -58.96 -18.21 45.41
N SER A 23 -59.15 -19.16 46.32
CA SER A 23 -60.42 -19.78 46.64
C SER A 23 -61.03 -19.12 47.88
N THR A 24 -62.27 -18.64 47.73
CA THR A 24 -63.11 -18.23 48.86
C THR A 24 -64.08 -19.36 49.20
N THR A 25 -63.89 -19.99 50.35
CA THR A 25 -64.69 -21.13 50.78
C THR A 25 -65.74 -20.70 51.79
N THR A 26 -67.00 -21.08 51.58
CA THR A 26 -68.11 -20.79 52.51
C THR A 26 -68.90 -22.05 52.87
N GLY A 27 -69.43 -22.08 54.09
CA GLY A 27 -70.13 -23.25 54.64
C GLY A 27 -69.19 -24.38 55.07
N GLY A 28 -69.71 -25.61 55.22
CA GLY A 28 -68.95 -26.74 55.76
C GLY A 28 -68.56 -26.60 57.23
N THR A 29 -67.65 -27.47 57.69
CA THR A 29 -67.15 -27.52 59.08
C THR A 29 -65.67 -27.15 59.12
N THR A 30 -65.31 -26.10 59.87
CA THR A 30 -63.93 -25.63 60.01
C THR A 30 -63.21 -26.33 61.18
N PRO A 31 -61.88 -26.56 61.09
CA PRO A 31 -60.96 -26.15 60.02
C PRO A 31 -61.14 -26.99 58.74
N TYR A 32 -60.88 -26.40 57.57
CA TYR A 32 -60.82 -27.17 56.32
C TYR A 32 -59.54 -28.00 56.31
N GLN A 33 -59.66 -29.31 56.09
CA GLN A 33 -58.53 -30.24 56.19
C GLN A 33 -57.55 -30.14 55.02
N SER A 34 -58.03 -29.79 53.81
CA SER A 34 -57.17 -29.72 52.64
C SER A 34 -57.69 -28.81 51.53
N TYR A 35 -56.76 -28.13 50.86
CA TYR A 35 -56.93 -27.58 49.52
C TYR A 35 -55.99 -28.35 48.58
N ALA A 36 -56.56 -29.17 47.70
CA ALA A 36 -55.82 -29.93 46.70
C ALA A 36 -55.99 -29.29 45.33
N TRP A 37 -54.91 -28.71 44.80
CA TRP A 37 -54.93 -28.02 43.52
C TRP A 37 -54.40 -28.91 42.40
N THR A 38 -55.02 -28.89 41.23
CA THR A 38 -54.52 -29.54 40.02
C THR A 38 -54.70 -28.62 38.81
N SER A 39 -54.12 -28.98 37.67
CA SER A 39 -54.15 -28.13 36.47
C SER A 39 -54.31 -28.96 35.19
N ASN A 40 -54.77 -28.28 34.14
CA ASN A 40 -54.72 -28.72 32.76
C ASN A 40 -54.17 -27.56 31.90
N PRO A 41 -52.96 -27.66 31.32
CA PRO A 41 -52.05 -28.82 31.30
C PRO A 41 -51.61 -29.30 32.70
N ALA A 42 -51.34 -30.59 32.84
CA ALA A 42 -50.95 -31.18 34.12
C ALA A 42 -49.62 -30.62 34.65
N ASN A 43 -49.46 -30.62 35.98
CA ASN A 43 -48.23 -30.24 36.70
C ASN A 43 -47.84 -28.75 36.63
N GLN A 44 -48.80 -27.84 36.42
CA GLN A 44 -48.55 -26.39 36.46
C GLN A 44 -48.63 -25.82 37.89
N VAL A 45 -49.17 -26.58 38.85
CA VAL A 45 -49.23 -26.15 40.26
C VAL A 45 -47.99 -26.63 41.01
N THR A 46 -47.05 -25.72 41.26
CA THR A 46 -45.78 -26.00 41.96
C THR A 46 -45.69 -25.37 43.35
N ALA A 47 -46.53 -24.39 43.66
CA ALA A 47 -46.61 -23.70 44.95
C ALA A 47 -48.07 -23.51 45.39
N GLY A 48 -48.32 -23.43 46.70
CA GLY A 48 -49.66 -23.18 47.28
C GLY A 48 -50.55 -24.43 47.47
N GLN A 49 -49.97 -25.63 47.43
CA GLN A 49 -50.71 -26.84 47.84
C GLN A 49 -51.05 -26.77 49.33
N GLY A 50 -52.28 -27.17 49.68
CA GLY A 50 -52.78 -27.11 51.05
C GLY A 50 -53.23 -25.70 51.50
N THR A 51 -53.04 -24.67 50.69
CA THR A 51 -53.51 -23.30 50.96
C THR A 51 -54.68 -22.92 50.08
N ASP A 52 -55.42 -21.89 50.49
CA ASP A 52 -56.55 -21.31 49.75
C ASP A 52 -56.12 -20.55 48.49
N SER A 53 -54.83 -20.39 48.25
CA SER A 53 -54.27 -19.66 47.12
C SER A 53 -53.08 -20.38 46.48
N ILE A 54 -52.97 -20.22 45.16
CA ILE A 54 -51.86 -20.68 44.32
C ILE A 54 -51.39 -19.53 43.41
N SER A 55 -50.10 -19.49 43.11
CA SER A 55 -49.47 -18.42 42.32
C SER A 55 -48.44 -19.00 41.35
N SER A 56 -47.87 -18.13 40.52
CA SER A 56 -46.89 -18.49 39.49
C SER A 56 -47.48 -19.42 38.41
N LEU A 57 -48.67 -19.08 37.94
CA LEU A 57 -49.50 -19.92 37.08
C LEU A 57 -49.43 -19.44 35.63
N CYS A 58 -49.19 -20.37 34.71
CA CYS A 58 -49.26 -20.13 33.26
C CYS A 58 -50.71 -20.24 32.73
N ASP A 59 -50.92 -19.94 31.44
CA ASP A 59 -52.18 -20.22 30.74
C ASP A 59 -52.64 -21.67 30.95
N GLY A 60 -53.92 -21.84 31.28
CA GLY A 60 -54.50 -23.15 31.57
C GLY A 60 -55.70 -23.11 32.50
N THR A 61 -56.27 -24.29 32.76
CA THR A 61 -57.38 -24.45 33.70
C THR A 61 -56.89 -25.04 35.01
N TYR A 62 -57.24 -24.42 36.13
CA TYR A 62 -56.86 -24.82 37.47
C TYR A 62 -58.10 -25.31 38.23
N PHE A 63 -57.93 -26.40 38.95
CA PHE A 63 -58.98 -27.07 39.70
C PHE A 63 -58.59 -27.08 41.17
N VAL A 64 -59.55 -26.78 42.05
CA VAL A 64 -59.39 -26.98 43.49
C VAL A 64 -60.35 -28.07 43.96
N THR A 65 -59.89 -28.94 44.83
CA THR A 65 -60.74 -29.83 45.64
C THR A 65 -60.52 -29.49 47.11
N ILE A 66 -61.59 -29.09 47.79
CA ILE A 66 -61.56 -28.65 49.19
C ILE A 66 -62.28 -29.70 50.03
N THR A 67 -61.64 -30.13 51.12
CA THR A 67 -62.20 -31.11 52.07
C THR A 67 -62.38 -30.45 53.43
N ASP A 68 -63.58 -30.52 54.00
CA ASP A 68 -63.86 -30.00 55.35
C ASP A 68 -63.57 -31.04 56.46
N ASP A 69 -63.73 -30.64 57.73
CA ASP A 69 -63.44 -31.53 58.88
C ASP A 69 -64.33 -32.79 58.92
N ASN A 70 -65.53 -32.70 58.34
CA ASN A 70 -66.48 -33.81 58.23
C ASN A 70 -66.30 -34.63 56.94
N SER A 71 -65.15 -34.49 56.25
CA SER A 71 -64.82 -35.19 55.01
C SER A 71 -65.78 -34.90 53.84
N CYS A 72 -66.52 -33.80 53.88
CA CYS A 72 -67.29 -33.32 52.75
C CYS A 72 -66.36 -32.61 51.76
N THR A 73 -66.50 -32.92 50.48
CA THR A 73 -65.66 -32.35 49.42
C THR A 73 -66.45 -31.46 48.47
N VAL A 74 -65.85 -30.36 48.04
CA VAL A 74 -66.33 -29.54 46.91
C VAL A 74 -65.19 -29.32 45.93
N SER A 75 -65.51 -29.28 44.63
CA SER A 75 -64.54 -28.95 43.59
C SER A 75 -65.04 -27.78 42.76
N ASP A 76 -64.11 -26.92 42.35
CA ASP A 76 -64.36 -25.82 41.43
C ASP A 76 -63.17 -25.65 40.49
N SER A 77 -63.36 -24.94 39.38
CA SER A 77 -62.31 -24.71 38.39
C SER A 77 -62.37 -23.32 37.79
N ILE A 78 -61.21 -22.76 37.47
CA ILE A 78 -61.07 -21.46 36.81
C ILE A 78 -59.99 -21.52 35.73
N SER A 79 -60.19 -20.78 34.64
CA SER A 79 -59.18 -20.63 33.59
C SER A 79 -58.37 -19.36 33.80
N ILE A 80 -57.07 -19.48 33.67
CA ILE A 80 -56.13 -18.37 33.50
C ILE A 80 -55.82 -18.29 32.00
N SER A 81 -55.92 -17.08 31.44
CA SER A 81 -55.56 -16.80 30.05
C SER A 81 -54.31 -15.91 29.95
N GLU A 82 -53.57 -16.00 28.84
CA GLU A 82 -52.50 -15.07 28.47
C GLU A 82 -52.84 -14.27 27.19
N PRO A 83 -52.22 -13.09 26.97
CA PRO A 83 -52.38 -12.35 25.71
C PRO A 83 -51.65 -13.07 24.55
N ASN A 84 -52.01 -12.74 23.31
CA ASN A 84 -51.25 -13.21 22.14
C ASN A 84 -49.81 -12.66 22.17
N ALA A 85 -48.85 -13.38 21.60
CA ALA A 85 -47.48 -12.87 21.42
C ALA A 85 -47.46 -11.54 20.63
N ILE A 86 -46.59 -10.61 21.03
CA ILE A 86 -46.36 -9.38 20.26
C ILE A 86 -45.60 -9.76 18.97
N THR A 87 -46.04 -9.20 17.86
CA THR A 87 -45.40 -9.29 16.54
C THR A 87 -45.24 -7.88 15.98
N SER A 88 -44.27 -7.67 15.07
CA SER A 88 -44.04 -6.38 14.42
C SER A 88 -43.84 -6.58 12.92
N THR A 89 -44.42 -5.69 12.13
CA THR A 89 -44.04 -5.47 10.73
C THR A 89 -43.57 -4.03 10.56
N HIS A 90 -42.79 -3.74 9.54
CA HIS A 90 -42.24 -2.39 9.37
C HIS A 90 -42.15 -1.96 7.91
N THR A 91 -42.13 -0.63 7.71
CA THR A 91 -41.73 0.03 6.47
C THR A 91 -40.62 1.02 6.77
N PHE A 92 -39.79 1.35 5.78
CA PHE A 92 -38.68 2.25 5.97
C PHE A 92 -38.37 3.07 4.72
N VAL A 93 -37.60 4.13 4.92
CA VAL A 93 -36.96 4.96 3.90
C VAL A 93 -35.47 4.92 4.18
N ASP A 94 -34.72 4.51 3.16
CA ASP A 94 -33.27 4.49 3.17
C ASP A 94 -32.68 5.88 3.40
N VAL A 95 -31.45 5.93 3.92
CA VAL A 95 -30.73 7.20 4.04
C VAL A 95 -30.37 7.72 2.65
N THR A 96 -30.25 9.04 2.50
CA THR A 96 -29.74 9.62 1.25
C THR A 96 -28.33 9.12 0.96
N CYS A 97 -27.51 8.98 2.02
CA CYS A 97 -26.13 8.58 1.98
C CYS A 97 -25.75 7.66 3.12
N SER A 98 -24.80 6.76 2.93
CA SER A 98 -24.28 5.90 4.00
C SER A 98 -23.70 6.68 5.19
N ILE A 99 -23.21 7.91 4.96
CA ILE A 99 -22.68 8.80 6.01
C ILE A 99 -23.76 9.62 6.72
N ASN A 100 -24.97 9.69 6.17
CA ASN A 100 -26.07 10.48 6.71
C ASN A 100 -26.94 9.62 7.62
N CYS A 101 -27.65 10.29 8.52
CA CYS A 101 -28.68 9.69 9.37
C CYS A 101 -29.99 10.41 9.12
N ASP A 102 -30.51 10.33 7.90
CA ASP A 102 -31.78 10.95 7.48
C ASP A 102 -32.84 9.90 7.07
N GLY A 103 -32.55 8.62 7.33
CA GLY A 103 -33.47 7.52 7.12
C GLY A 103 -34.62 7.54 8.13
N SER A 104 -35.65 6.75 7.84
CA SER A 104 -36.81 6.62 8.73
C SER A 104 -37.39 5.22 8.70
N ALA A 105 -38.06 4.82 9.77
CA ALA A 105 -38.80 3.57 9.83
C ALA A 105 -40.08 3.73 10.62
N THR A 106 -41.12 2.99 10.24
CA THR A 106 -42.40 2.90 10.95
C THR A 106 -42.70 1.45 11.25
N VAL A 107 -42.91 1.11 12.51
CA VAL A 107 -43.35 -0.22 12.95
C VAL A 107 -44.86 -0.28 13.14
N THR A 108 -45.43 -1.46 12.94
CA THR A 108 -46.85 -1.77 13.13
C THR A 108 -46.96 -3.03 13.99
N PRO A 109 -47.01 -2.86 15.33
CA PRO A 109 -47.14 -4.00 16.24
C PRO A 109 -48.56 -4.57 16.28
N ALA A 110 -48.66 -5.87 16.55
CA ALA A 110 -49.90 -6.60 16.79
C ALA A 110 -49.72 -7.68 17.88
N GLY A 111 -50.79 -8.08 18.56
CA GLY A 111 -50.73 -9.00 19.70
C GLY A 111 -50.69 -8.28 21.05
N GLY A 112 -50.12 -8.90 22.09
CA GLY A 112 -49.97 -8.34 23.44
C GLY A 112 -51.22 -7.69 24.02
N THR A 113 -50.98 -6.72 24.92
CA THR A 113 -51.99 -5.83 25.48
C THR A 113 -51.90 -4.44 24.83
N PRO A 114 -52.90 -3.99 24.03
CA PRO A 114 -52.82 -2.74 23.27
C PRO A 114 -52.50 -1.50 24.11
N ASN A 115 -51.89 -0.49 23.47
CA ASN A 115 -51.21 0.73 24.00
C ASN A 115 -49.69 0.56 24.06
N TYR A 116 -49.09 0.49 22.87
CA TYR A 116 -47.66 0.25 22.73
C TYR A 116 -46.81 1.50 22.93
N THR A 117 -45.60 1.31 23.45
CA THR A 117 -44.54 2.32 23.51
C THR A 117 -43.27 1.80 22.83
N TYR A 118 -42.41 2.70 22.38
CA TYR A 118 -41.32 2.37 21.45
C TYR A 118 -39.98 2.91 21.94
N GLN A 119 -38.95 2.11 21.86
CA GLN A 119 -37.60 2.51 22.24
C GLN A 119 -36.63 2.23 21.08
N TRP A 120 -36.31 3.29 20.33
CA TRP A 120 -35.42 3.19 19.17
C TRP A 120 -33.96 3.30 19.58
N ASN A 121 -33.10 2.44 19.01
CA ASN A 121 -31.63 2.45 19.14
C ASN A 121 -31.14 2.60 20.59
N GLY A 122 -31.82 1.98 21.55
CA GLY A 122 -31.45 2.00 22.96
C GLY A 122 -31.66 3.34 23.68
N ASN A 123 -32.36 4.32 23.08
CA ASN A 123 -32.72 5.58 23.74
C ASN A 123 -33.42 5.29 25.08
N THR A 124 -32.92 5.79 26.21
CA THR A 124 -33.46 5.44 27.55
C THR A 124 -34.84 6.02 27.84
N THR A 125 -35.33 6.93 27.00
CA THR A 125 -36.69 7.46 27.06
C THR A 125 -37.55 6.82 25.96
N PRO A 126 -38.60 6.06 26.31
CA PRO A 126 -39.54 5.54 25.32
C PRO A 126 -40.15 6.70 24.52
N LEU A 127 -39.95 6.67 23.21
CA LEU A 127 -40.63 7.53 22.26
C LEU A 127 -42.10 7.10 22.15
N GLN A 128 -43.00 8.07 22.02
CA GLN A 128 -44.45 7.81 21.92
C GLN A 128 -44.90 7.44 20.50
N THR A 129 -44.02 7.48 19.50
CA THR A 129 -44.40 7.24 18.10
C THR A 129 -43.82 5.94 17.58
N ASN A 130 -44.64 5.24 16.81
CA ASN A 130 -44.25 4.04 16.07
C ASN A 130 -43.35 4.35 14.86
N THR A 131 -43.16 5.64 14.53
CA THR A 131 -42.23 6.13 13.52
C THR A 131 -41.01 6.77 14.16
N ALA A 132 -39.82 6.44 13.68
CA ALA A 132 -38.56 7.13 13.96
C ALA A 132 -37.99 7.75 12.68
N THR A 133 -37.42 8.94 12.81
CA THR A 133 -36.65 9.63 11.79
C THR A 133 -35.22 9.83 12.29
N GLY A 134 -34.31 10.13 11.39
CA GLY A 134 -32.91 10.33 11.76
C GLY A 134 -32.14 9.02 11.95
N LEU A 135 -32.63 7.93 11.35
CA LEU A 135 -31.97 6.63 11.43
C LEU A 135 -30.76 6.61 10.50
N CYS A 136 -29.66 6.03 10.96
CA CYS A 136 -28.42 5.92 10.20
C CYS A 136 -28.44 4.68 9.30
N PHE A 137 -27.59 4.69 8.27
CA PHE A 137 -27.27 3.48 7.50
C PHE A 137 -26.89 2.34 8.43
N GLY A 138 -27.36 1.13 8.11
CA GLY A 138 -27.06 -0.05 8.89
C GLY A 138 -28.22 -0.50 9.77
N LEU A 139 -27.88 -1.32 10.77
CA LEU A 139 -28.84 -2.01 11.61
C LEU A 139 -29.40 -1.04 12.65
N ASN A 140 -30.70 -0.82 12.58
CA ASN A 140 -31.46 -0.06 13.57
C ASN A 140 -32.41 -1.01 14.32
N THR A 141 -32.60 -0.78 15.60
CA THR A 141 -33.42 -1.66 16.45
C THR A 141 -34.49 -0.85 17.17
N VAL A 142 -35.65 -1.46 17.38
CA VAL A 142 -36.70 -0.90 18.23
C VAL A 142 -37.17 -1.95 19.22
N ILE A 143 -37.23 -1.56 20.50
CA ILE A 143 -37.91 -2.33 21.54
C ILE A 143 -39.35 -1.83 21.61
N ILE A 144 -40.30 -2.71 21.44
CA ILE A 144 -41.73 -2.40 21.48
C ILE A 144 -42.27 -2.98 22.78
N PHE A 145 -42.82 -2.12 23.64
CA PHE A 145 -43.50 -2.52 24.87
C PHE A 145 -45.00 -2.43 24.68
N ASP A 146 -45.76 -3.37 25.20
CA ASP A 146 -47.21 -3.29 25.31
C ASP A 146 -47.64 -2.60 26.62
N ASN A 147 -48.94 -2.51 26.90
CA ASN A 147 -49.47 -1.84 28.11
C ASN A 147 -49.08 -2.52 29.43
N ASN A 148 -48.71 -3.81 29.38
CA ASN A 148 -48.28 -4.57 30.55
C ASN A 148 -46.74 -4.59 30.69
N ASN A 149 -46.03 -3.80 29.87
CA ASN A 149 -44.57 -3.77 29.75
C ASN A 149 -43.93 -5.05 29.19
N CYS A 150 -44.70 -5.89 28.50
CA CYS A 150 -44.17 -7.02 27.74
C CYS A 150 -43.45 -6.49 26.51
N SER A 151 -42.27 -7.02 26.16
CA SER A 151 -41.44 -6.43 25.12
C SER A 151 -40.96 -7.40 24.04
N ILE A 152 -40.87 -6.91 22.80
CA ILE A 152 -40.12 -7.56 21.72
C ILE A 152 -39.07 -6.61 21.14
N ILE A 153 -38.08 -7.17 20.44
CA ILE A 153 -37.09 -6.40 19.66
C ILE A 153 -37.36 -6.65 18.18
N ASP A 154 -37.56 -5.58 17.42
CA ASP A 154 -37.59 -5.59 15.96
C ASP A 154 -36.30 -4.99 15.41
N SER A 155 -35.78 -5.56 14.32
CA SER A 155 -34.50 -5.22 13.69
C SER A 155 -34.74 -4.79 12.24
N ILE A 156 -34.33 -3.57 11.91
CA ILE A 156 -34.59 -2.93 10.62
C ILE A 156 -33.26 -2.58 9.98
N MET A 157 -33.07 -3.03 8.73
CA MET A 157 -31.88 -2.75 7.93
C MET A 157 -32.15 -1.52 7.06
N ILE A 158 -31.58 -0.37 7.43
CA ILE A 158 -31.66 0.86 6.62
C ILE A 158 -30.51 0.85 5.62
N GLY A 159 -30.82 0.82 4.33
CA GLY A 159 -29.87 0.96 3.23
C GLY A 159 -29.59 2.42 2.90
N ALA A 160 -28.83 2.65 1.83
CA ALA A 160 -28.59 3.99 1.27
C ALA A 160 -29.12 4.03 -0.17
N THR A 161 -29.76 5.14 -0.55
CA THR A 161 -30.19 5.36 -1.94
C THR A 161 -29.05 5.76 -2.86
N ASP A 162 -27.92 6.16 -2.30
CA ASP A 162 -26.75 6.55 -3.08
C ASP A 162 -26.07 5.35 -3.75
N THR A 163 -25.59 5.59 -4.96
CA THR A 163 -24.75 4.67 -5.75
C THR A 163 -23.41 5.30 -6.11
N VAL A 164 -23.13 6.53 -5.63
CA VAL A 164 -21.87 7.22 -5.91
C VAL A 164 -20.71 6.41 -5.35
N GLU A 165 -19.77 6.12 -6.24
CA GLU A 165 -18.51 5.49 -5.89
C GLU A 165 -17.38 6.44 -6.31
N SER A 166 -16.29 6.42 -5.55
CA SER A 166 -15.04 7.09 -5.88
C SER A 166 -13.92 6.07 -5.73
N ASP A 167 -13.08 5.95 -6.75
CA ASP A 167 -11.84 5.16 -6.74
C ASP A 167 -10.74 6.03 -7.36
N ALA A 168 -9.75 6.39 -6.56
CA ALA A 168 -8.59 7.21 -6.93
C ALA A 168 -7.45 6.36 -7.52
N GLY A 169 -7.62 5.03 -7.57
CA GLY A 169 -6.62 4.08 -7.99
C GLY A 169 -5.72 3.62 -6.85
N LYS A 170 -4.64 2.93 -7.21
CA LYS A 170 -3.72 2.30 -6.24
C LYS A 170 -2.51 3.15 -5.95
N ASP A 171 -2.04 3.08 -4.71
CA ASP A 171 -0.75 3.61 -4.30
C ASP A 171 0.37 3.10 -5.20
N THR A 172 1.16 4.02 -5.74
CA THR A 172 2.18 3.71 -6.74
C THR A 172 3.45 4.53 -6.49
N THR A 173 4.60 3.94 -6.83
CA THR A 173 5.91 4.60 -6.74
C THR A 173 6.41 4.94 -8.13
N TYR A 174 6.90 6.17 -8.32
CA TYR A 174 7.46 6.67 -9.56
C TYR A 174 8.81 7.33 -9.33
N CYS A 175 9.61 7.40 -10.38
CA CYS A 175 10.87 8.14 -10.37
C CYS A 175 10.60 9.62 -10.63
N ILE A 176 11.35 10.50 -9.96
CA ILE A 176 11.31 11.94 -10.20
C ILE A 176 11.46 12.27 -11.70
N GLY A 177 10.68 13.24 -12.18
CA GLY A 177 10.67 13.65 -13.60
C GLY A 177 9.76 12.82 -14.50
N THR A 178 9.11 11.76 -13.99
CA THR A 178 8.09 11.02 -14.72
C THR A 178 6.74 11.75 -14.65
N PRO A 179 6.09 12.09 -15.78
CA PRO A 179 4.71 12.55 -15.77
C PRO A 179 3.78 11.44 -15.28
N ILE A 180 2.91 11.72 -14.32
CA ILE A 180 2.01 10.74 -13.71
C ILE A 180 0.58 11.09 -14.09
N ASN A 181 -0.15 10.11 -14.63
CA ASN A 181 -1.57 10.25 -14.91
C ASN A 181 -2.36 9.64 -13.75
N LEU A 182 -3.06 10.48 -13.00
CA LEU A 182 -4.04 10.04 -12.02
C LEU A 182 -5.37 9.85 -12.73
N ASN A 183 -5.98 8.68 -12.58
CA ASN A 183 -7.22 8.32 -13.26
C ASN A 183 -8.23 7.88 -12.22
N GLY A 184 -9.20 8.74 -11.95
CA GLY A 184 -10.27 8.50 -11.02
C GLY A 184 -11.39 7.76 -11.74
N ILE A 185 -12.02 6.81 -11.06
CA ILE A 185 -13.15 6.04 -11.57
C ILE A 185 -14.36 6.42 -10.72
N PRO A 186 -15.22 7.35 -11.20
CA PRO A 186 -16.48 7.63 -10.54
C PRO A 186 -17.50 6.55 -10.87
N GLY A 187 -18.34 6.18 -9.89
CA GLY A 187 -19.48 5.29 -10.08
C GLY A 187 -20.80 5.96 -9.72
N GLY A 188 -21.90 5.36 -10.16
CA GLY A 188 -23.26 5.79 -9.81
C GLY A 188 -23.73 7.08 -10.48
N THR A 189 -24.71 7.74 -9.83
CA THR A 189 -25.27 9.01 -10.30
C THR A 189 -24.55 10.18 -9.64
N PHE A 190 -23.71 10.88 -10.38
CA PHE A 190 -22.94 12.04 -9.89
C PHE A 190 -23.13 13.27 -10.79
N THR A 191 -22.70 14.42 -10.28
CA THR A 191 -22.81 15.75 -10.91
C THR A 191 -21.46 16.41 -11.16
N ASN A 192 -20.45 16.09 -10.35
CA ASN A 192 -19.09 16.62 -10.48
C ASN A 192 -18.07 15.61 -9.96
N VAL A 193 -16.86 15.67 -10.52
CA VAL A 193 -15.67 15.02 -9.98
C VAL A 193 -14.59 16.06 -9.80
N GLU A 194 -13.67 15.87 -8.87
CA GLU A 194 -12.57 16.80 -8.66
C GLU A 194 -11.37 16.12 -7.98
N TRP A 195 -10.17 16.46 -8.47
CA TRP A 195 -8.92 16.05 -7.85
C TRP A 195 -8.37 17.15 -6.95
N PHE A 196 -7.85 16.75 -5.80
CA PHE A 196 -7.18 17.64 -4.85
C PHE A 196 -5.80 17.11 -4.44
N GLU A 197 -4.86 18.02 -4.17
CA GLU A 197 -3.58 17.71 -3.54
C GLU A 197 -3.63 17.94 -2.02
N LEU A 198 -3.03 17.01 -1.26
CA LEU A 198 -2.79 17.13 0.17
C LEU A 198 -1.32 17.41 0.50
N PRO A 199 -1.05 18.14 1.60
CA PRO A 199 -2.02 18.78 2.50
C PRO A 199 -2.55 20.10 1.92
N GLY A 200 -3.83 20.40 2.16
CA GLY A 200 -4.41 21.72 1.84
C GLY A 200 -5.61 21.70 0.90
N MET A 201 -5.98 20.53 0.35
CA MET A 201 -7.11 20.38 -0.58
C MET A 201 -7.00 21.38 -1.74
N ILE A 202 -5.81 21.45 -2.34
CA ILE A 202 -5.57 22.34 -3.48
C ILE A 202 -6.23 21.69 -4.70
N SER A 203 -7.20 22.36 -5.31
CA SER A 203 -7.88 21.86 -6.51
C SER A 203 -6.92 21.73 -7.69
N LEU A 204 -6.90 20.55 -8.32
CA LEU A 204 -6.08 20.22 -9.48
C LEU A 204 -6.90 20.14 -10.78
N GLY A 205 -8.21 19.93 -10.68
CA GLY A 205 -9.12 19.93 -11.83
C GLY A 205 -10.37 19.08 -11.64
N ASN A 206 -11.42 19.43 -12.40
CA ASN A 206 -12.76 18.83 -12.31
C ASN A 206 -13.02 17.79 -13.42
N ILE A 207 -12.05 16.90 -13.65
CA ILE A 207 -12.11 15.85 -14.67
C ILE A 207 -11.59 14.53 -14.09
N ASP A 208 -12.01 13.40 -14.66
CA ASP A 208 -11.66 12.07 -14.16
C ASP A 208 -10.14 11.81 -14.19
N SER A 209 -9.44 12.32 -15.21
CA SER A 209 -8.02 12.08 -15.42
C SER A 209 -7.22 13.38 -15.45
N ILE A 210 -6.16 13.46 -14.64
CA ILE A 210 -5.22 14.59 -14.61
C ILE A 210 -3.78 14.11 -14.74
N THR A 211 -2.91 14.97 -15.29
CA THR A 211 -1.47 14.72 -15.34
C THR A 211 -0.75 15.65 -14.36
N ILE A 212 0.05 15.06 -13.47
CA ILE A 212 0.91 15.78 -12.53
C ILE A 212 2.39 15.57 -12.89
N ASN A 213 3.23 16.53 -12.51
CA ASN A 213 4.67 16.49 -12.76
C ASN A 213 5.45 16.83 -11.48
N PRO A 214 5.59 15.89 -10.53
CA PRO A 214 6.31 16.15 -9.29
C PRO A 214 7.77 16.51 -9.53
N THR A 215 8.25 17.56 -8.86
CA THR A 215 9.60 18.13 -9.05
C THR A 215 10.57 17.84 -7.91
N ALA A 216 10.10 17.17 -6.84
CA ALA A 216 10.89 16.82 -5.67
C ALA A 216 10.56 15.39 -5.21
N PRO A 217 11.54 14.66 -4.64
CA PRO A 217 11.28 13.36 -4.05
C PRO A 217 10.47 13.51 -2.76
N GLY A 218 9.67 12.49 -2.44
CA GLY A 218 8.81 12.50 -1.27
C GLY A 218 7.53 11.71 -1.48
N VAL A 219 6.60 11.85 -0.53
CA VAL A 219 5.27 11.24 -0.63
C VAL A 219 4.25 12.36 -0.79
N ILE A 220 3.41 12.26 -1.80
CA ILE A 220 2.31 13.19 -2.06
C ILE A 220 1.01 12.37 -2.06
N GLU A 221 -0.03 12.89 -1.43
CA GLU A 221 -1.32 12.23 -1.35
C GLU A 221 -2.35 13.07 -2.11
N TYR A 222 -3.14 12.39 -2.94
CA TYR A 222 -4.17 13.00 -3.77
C TYR A 222 -5.54 12.46 -3.38
N VAL A 223 -6.56 13.29 -3.50
CA VAL A 223 -7.95 12.93 -3.21
C VAL A 223 -8.75 13.04 -4.49
N PHE A 224 -9.44 11.96 -4.86
CA PHE A 224 -10.48 11.98 -5.89
C PHE A 224 -11.84 12.12 -5.22
N GLN A 225 -12.49 13.26 -5.43
CA GLN A 225 -13.81 13.57 -4.90
C GLN A 225 -14.86 13.39 -5.99
N VAL A 226 -15.93 12.67 -5.68
CA VAL A 226 -17.12 12.54 -6.52
C VAL A 226 -18.31 13.15 -5.79
N THR A 227 -18.95 14.12 -6.43
CA THR A 227 -20.10 14.86 -5.90
C THR A 227 -21.37 14.47 -6.67
N GLY A 228 -22.34 13.90 -5.98
CA GLY A 228 -23.68 13.55 -6.45
C GLY A 228 -24.73 13.92 -5.39
N PRO A 229 -25.67 13.02 -5.07
CA PRO A 229 -26.50 13.13 -3.86
C PRO A 229 -25.67 13.23 -2.58
N CYS A 230 -24.45 12.66 -2.62
CA CYS A 230 -23.45 12.72 -1.58
C CYS A 230 -22.10 13.21 -2.10
N ILE A 231 -21.18 13.49 -1.18
CA ILE A 231 -19.76 13.66 -1.50
C ILE A 231 -19.02 12.45 -0.97
N ILE A 232 -18.44 11.66 -1.88
CA ILE A 232 -17.60 10.51 -1.57
C ILE A 232 -16.19 10.83 -2.07
N THR A 233 -15.19 10.45 -1.29
CA THR A 233 -13.78 10.67 -1.62
C THR A 233 -13.03 9.35 -1.54
N ASP A 234 -12.05 9.19 -2.41
CA ASP A 234 -11.01 8.18 -2.27
C ASP A 234 -9.64 8.83 -2.38
N THR A 235 -8.62 8.19 -1.81
CA THR A 235 -7.27 8.73 -1.74
C THR A 235 -6.27 7.83 -2.43
N VAL A 236 -5.32 8.41 -3.14
CA VAL A 236 -4.18 7.70 -3.71
C VAL A 236 -2.87 8.32 -3.22
N ARG A 237 -1.95 7.47 -2.76
CA ARG A 237 -0.61 7.88 -2.34
C ARG A 237 0.40 7.65 -3.46
N ILE A 238 1.08 8.71 -3.83
CA ILE A 238 2.15 8.68 -4.83
C ILE A 238 3.50 8.90 -4.12
N THR A 239 4.40 7.92 -4.26
CA THR A 239 5.77 8.03 -3.74
C THR A 239 6.71 8.39 -4.89
N ILE A 240 7.38 9.53 -4.79
CA ILE A 240 8.36 10.01 -5.75
C ILE A 240 9.76 9.71 -5.23
N GLU A 241 10.46 8.82 -5.91
CA GLU A 241 11.82 8.44 -5.59
C GLU A 241 12.83 9.34 -6.32
N ALA A 242 13.89 9.70 -5.61
CA ALA A 242 15.04 10.36 -6.23
C ALA A 242 15.75 9.39 -7.19
N LEU A 243 16.30 9.91 -8.29
CA LEU A 243 17.16 9.10 -9.15
C LEU A 243 18.38 8.59 -8.36
N PRO A 244 18.87 7.37 -8.64
CA PRO A 244 20.12 6.92 -8.04
C PRO A 244 21.28 7.80 -8.51
N LEU A 245 22.33 7.88 -7.71
CA LEU A 245 23.58 8.51 -8.14
C LEU A 245 24.26 7.58 -9.15
N ALA A 246 24.54 8.08 -10.35
CA ALA A 246 25.35 7.40 -11.34
C ALA A 246 26.60 8.24 -11.61
N TYR A 247 27.77 7.65 -11.38
CA TYR A 247 29.05 8.26 -11.71
C TYR A 247 29.95 7.19 -12.33
N ALA A 248 30.40 7.39 -13.56
CA ALA A 248 31.20 6.45 -14.34
C ALA A 248 32.69 6.49 -13.98
N GLY A 249 33.13 7.51 -13.25
CA GLY A 249 34.54 7.80 -13.01
C GLY A 249 35.08 8.84 -14.01
N PRO A 250 36.34 9.29 -13.83
CA PRO A 250 37.01 10.14 -14.81
C PRO A 250 37.39 9.37 -16.08
N ASP A 251 37.66 10.10 -17.15
CA ASP A 251 38.25 9.55 -18.38
C ASP A 251 39.65 9.00 -18.11
N VAL A 252 40.04 7.94 -18.83
CA VAL A 252 41.32 7.23 -18.64
C VAL A 252 41.98 6.96 -19.99
N THR A 253 43.30 7.09 -20.04
CA THR A 253 44.11 6.75 -21.22
C THR A 253 44.91 5.47 -20.98
N ILE A 254 44.92 4.55 -21.95
CA ILE A 254 45.68 3.30 -21.93
C ILE A 254 46.45 3.09 -23.23
N PHE A 255 47.47 2.24 -23.23
CA PHE A 255 48.11 1.75 -24.46
C PHE A 255 47.34 0.57 -25.05
N GLU A 256 47.52 0.35 -26.35
CA GLU A 256 47.06 -0.86 -27.03
C GLU A 256 47.52 -2.12 -26.27
N PHE A 257 46.64 -3.13 -26.23
CA PHE A 257 46.82 -4.37 -25.45
C PHE A 257 46.91 -4.20 -23.92
N SER A 258 46.67 -3.00 -23.39
CA SER A 258 46.58 -2.77 -21.94
C SER A 258 45.13 -2.83 -21.43
N SER A 259 44.96 -2.73 -20.11
CA SER A 259 43.64 -2.71 -19.47
C SER A 259 43.62 -1.76 -18.28
N THR A 260 42.43 -1.24 -17.96
CA THR A 260 42.17 -0.42 -16.76
C THR A 260 40.94 -0.94 -16.01
N ILE A 261 40.72 -0.49 -14.78
CA ILE A 261 39.52 -0.81 -14.00
C ILE A 261 38.60 0.41 -14.04
N LEU A 262 37.36 0.21 -14.48
CA LEU A 262 36.34 1.25 -14.39
C LEU A 262 35.92 1.39 -12.91
N ASN A 263 35.77 2.60 -12.41
CA ASN A 263 35.47 2.86 -11.00
C ASN A 263 34.13 3.59 -10.86
N ALA A 264 33.03 2.92 -11.22
CA ALA A 264 31.73 3.53 -11.05
C ALA A 264 31.36 3.64 -9.57
N THR A 265 30.68 4.74 -9.23
CA THR A 265 30.07 4.93 -7.91
C THR A 265 28.59 5.23 -8.07
N GLY A 266 27.83 4.92 -7.04
CA GLY A 266 26.37 4.96 -7.07
C GLY A 266 25.79 3.93 -6.10
N GLY A 267 24.52 4.09 -5.71
CA GLY A 267 23.80 3.03 -5.00
C GLY A 267 22.85 2.33 -5.96
N GLY A 268 22.92 1.00 -6.09
CA GLY A 268 22.02 0.23 -6.95
C GLY A 268 22.69 -0.97 -7.64
N SER A 269 22.06 -1.45 -8.71
CA SER A 269 22.65 -2.38 -9.67
C SER A 269 23.25 -1.64 -10.85
N TYR A 270 24.29 -2.21 -11.47
CA TYR A 270 25.03 -1.59 -12.57
C TYR A 270 24.80 -2.33 -13.88
N THR A 271 24.82 -1.61 -14.99
CA THR A 271 24.91 -2.17 -16.34
C THR A 271 25.75 -1.26 -17.21
N TRP A 272 26.83 -1.80 -17.78
CA TRP A 272 27.77 -1.08 -18.63
C TRP A 272 27.52 -1.39 -20.11
N THR A 273 27.65 -0.36 -20.94
CA THR A 273 27.58 -0.48 -22.41
C THR A 273 28.61 0.43 -23.08
N PRO A 274 29.21 0.05 -24.21
CA PRO A 274 29.13 -1.27 -24.85
C PRO A 274 29.83 -2.36 -24.01
N SER A 275 29.57 -3.64 -24.29
CA SER A 275 30.24 -4.77 -23.61
C SER A 275 31.65 -5.07 -24.14
N THR A 276 32.06 -4.41 -25.22
CA THR A 276 33.33 -4.63 -25.90
C THR A 276 34.50 -4.31 -24.99
N GLY A 277 35.41 -5.27 -24.83
CA GLY A 277 36.58 -5.13 -23.97
C GLY A 277 36.28 -5.13 -22.46
N LEU A 278 35.04 -5.37 -22.02
CA LEU A 278 34.71 -5.44 -20.59
C LEU A 278 34.76 -6.87 -20.05
N SER A 279 35.26 -7.04 -18.83
CA SER A 279 35.29 -8.33 -18.14
C SER A 279 33.90 -8.82 -17.72
N ASP A 280 33.02 -7.90 -17.34
CA ASP A 280 31.63 -8.16 -16.94
C ASP A 280 30.86 -6.83 -17.05
N THR A 281 29.64 -6.83 -17.57
CA THR A 281 28.87 -5.59 -17.74
C THR A 281 28.05 -5.21 -16.52
N THR A 282 27.96 -6.05 -15.49
CA THR A 282 26.97 -5.91 -14.40
C THR A 282 27.57 -5.56 -13.05
N ILE A 283 28.90 -5.63 -12.93
CA ILE A 283 29.62 -5.29 -11.71
C ILE A 283 29.97 -3.80 -11.66
N PHE A 284 30.18 -3.29 -10.45
CA PHE A 284 30.53 -1.89 -10.23
C PHE A 284 31.87 -1.50 -10.87
N ASN A 285 32.87 -2.40 -10.77
CA ASN A 285 34.23 -2.17 -11.25
C ASN A 285 34.72 -3.23 -12.25
N PRO A 286 34.25 -3.20 -13.51
CA PRO A 286 34.77 -4.09 -14.54
C PRO A 286 36.16 -3.69 -15.00
N VAL A 287 36.94 -4.69 -15.43
CA VAL A 287 38.18 -4.45 -16.17
C VAL A 287 37.80 -4.12 -17.61
N ALA A 288 38.33 -3.02 -18.14
CA ALA A 288 38.18 -2.56 -19.51
C ALA A 288 39.50 -2.68 -20.27
N SER A 289 39.49 -3.40 -21.38
CA SER A 289 40.58 -3.57 -22.34
C SER A 289 40.06 -3.36 -23.78
N PRO A 290 39.53 -2.18 -24.13
CA PRO A 290 39.10 -1.90 -25.49
C PRO A 290 40.27 -1.85 -26.48
N GLU A 291 40.04 -2.27 -27.73
CA GLU A 291 41.06 -2.22 -28.80
C GLU A 291 41.18 -0.84 -29.45
N ILE A 292 40.14 -0.02 -29.33
CA ILE A 292 40.09 1.36 -29.85
C ILE A 292 39.44 2.27 -28.79
N THR A 293 39.67 3.57 -28.87
CA THR A 293 39.04 4.54 -27.97
C THR A 293 37.53 4.32 -27.90
N THR A 294 37.03 4.04 -26.69
CA THR A 294 35.66 3.60 -26.45
C THR A 294 35.03 4.45 -25.35
N THR A 295 33.84 4.99 -25.62
CA THR A 295 33.00 5.62 -24.60
C THR A 295 32.15 4.55 -23.93
N TYR A 296 32.32 4.37 -22.63
CA TYR A 296 31.48 3.51 -21.80
C TYR A 296 30.41 4.32 -21.08
N ILE A 297 29.22 3.76 -21.01
CA ILE A 297 28.05 4.29 -20.33
C ILE A 297 27.72 3.33 -19.19
N VAL A 298 27.70 3.84 -17.96
CA VAL A 298 27.18 3.11 -16.80
C VAL A 298 25.71 3.48 -16.61
N THR A 299 24.86 2.46 -16.47
CA THR A 299 23.46 2.59 -16.08
C THR A 299 23.32 2.08 -14.66
N VAL A 300 22.88 2.92 -13.74
CA VAL A 300 22.61 2.56 -12.34
C VAL A 300 21.10 2.48 -12.14
N THR A 301 20.62 1.37 -11.59
CA THR A 301 19.20 1.15 -11.29
C THR A 301 19.00 1.00 -9.78
N SER A 302 18.09 1.80 -9.21
CA SER A 302 17.70 1.72 -7.80
C SER A 302 16.90 0.44 -7.52
N ALA A 303 16.70 0.11 -6.23
CA ALA A 303 15.95 -1.08 -5.83
C ALA A 303 14.50 -1.10 -6.34
N ASN A 304 13.91 0.08 -6.59
CA ASN A 304 12.54 0.23 -7.08
C ASN A 304 12.49 0.52 -8.60
N GLY A 305 13.62 0.43 -9.30
CA GLY A 305 13.66 0.50 -10.76
C GLY A 305 13.97 1.88 -11.35
N CYS A 306 14.31 2.90 -10.55
CA CYS A 306 14.70 4.20 -11.08
C CYS A 306 16.10 4.15 -11.68
N VAL A 307 16.27 4.77 -12.85
CA VAL A 307 17.49 4.66 -13.65
C VAL A 307 18.17 6.01 -13.79
N ALA A 308 19.50 6.02 -13.60
CA ALA A 308 20.38 7.12 -13.98
C ALA A 308 21.56 6.59 -14.78
N THR A 309 22.14 7.42 -15.64
CA THR A 309 23.30 7.06 -16.46
C THR A 309 24.41 8.08 -16.33
N ASP A 310 25.64 7.62 -16.49
CA ASP A 310 26.80 8.48 -16.65
C ASP A 310 27.78 7.88 -17.67
N THR A 311 28.70 8.69 -18.18
CA THR A 311 29.62 8.30 -19.26
C THR A 311 31.07 8.56 -18.91
N MET A 312 31.97 7.70 -19.38
CA MET A 312 33.41 7.94 -19.36
C MET A 312 34.07 7.44 -20.65
N ILE A 313 35.26 7.94 -20.97
CA ILE A 313 36.03 7.60 -22.16
C ILE A 313 37.30 6.85 -21.76
N VAL A 314 37.48 5.66 -22.33
CA VAL A 314 38.78 4.96 -22.31
C VAL A 314 39.47 5.24 -23.64
N GLU A 315 40.45 6.12 -23.63
CA GLU A 315 41.27 6.46 -24.78
C GLU A 315 42.37 5.41 -24.98
N VAL A 316 42.48 4.86 -26.20
CA VAL A 316 43.47 3.84 -26.53
C VAL A 316 44.52 4.45 -27.45
N LEU A 317 45.75 4.58 -26.94
CA LEU A 317 46.90 5.04 -27.69
C LEU A 317 47.63 3.85 -28.34
N PRO A 318 48.07 3.97 -29.60
CA PRO A 318 48.84 2.93 -30.26
C PRO A 318 50.17 2.69 -29.53
N THR A 319 50.72 1.48 -29.64
CA THR A 319 52.09 1.23 -29.18
C THR A 319 53.09 2.00 -30.03
N ILE A 320 54.00 2.72 -29.39
CA ILE A 320 55.09 3.41 -30.08
C ILE A 320 56.14 2.38 -30.49
N ASN A 321 56.50 2.37 -31.77
CA ASN A 321 57.55 1.51 -32.31
C ASN A 321 58.84 2.32 -32.46
N PHE A 322 59.92 1.84 -31.86
CA PHE A 322 61.25 2.44 -31.96
C PHE A 322 62.13 1.55 -32.83
N PRO A 323 62.41 1.91 -34.10
CA PRO A 323 63.32 1.13 -34.92
C PRO A 323 64.72 1.10 -34.30
N ASP A 324 65.31 -0.09 -34.20
CA ASP A 324 66.65 -0.29 -33.61
C ASP A 324 67.81 0.10 -34.55
N GLY A 325 67.50 0.59 -35.76
CA GLY A 325 68.53 0.98 -36.71
C GLY A 325 68.02 1.81 -37.89
N ILE A 326 68.97 2.49 -38.52
CA ILE A 326 68.80 3.24 -39.76
C ILE A 326 69.90 2.86 -40.75
N SER A 327 69.64 3.00 -42.05
CA SER A 327 70.62 2.80 -43.11
C SER A 327 70.71 4.00 -44.07
N PRO A 328 71.30 5.14 -43.64
CA PRO A 328 71.42 6.33 -44.47
C PRO A 328 72.33 6.10 -45.67
N ASN A 329 71.76 5.77 -46.82
CA ASN A 329 72.46 5.48 -48.08
C ASN A 329 71.84 6.21 -49.30
N GLY A 330 70.74 6.94 -49.10
CA GLY A 330 70.03 7.71 -50.11
C GLY A 330 69.14 6.88 -51.03
N ASP A 331 68.80 5.64 -50.67
CA ASP A 331 67.90 4.78 -51.45
C ASP A 331 66.40 5.02 -51.17
N GLY A 332 66.09 5.92 -50.24
CA GLY A 332 64.74 6.27 -49.80
C GLY A 332 64.18 5.36 -48.71
N THR A 333 64.93 4.37 -48.23
CA THR A 333 64.49 3.38 -47.24
C THR A 333 65.38 3.43 -46.00
N ASN A 334 64.78 3.65 -44.82
CA ASN A 334 65.49 3.77 -43.54
C ASN A 334 66.63 4.82 -43.56
N ASP A 335 66.54 5.83 -44.43
CA ASP A 335 67.53 6.91 -44.51
C ASP A 335 67.52 7.81 -43.28
N VAL A 336 66.38 7.86 -42.60
CA VAL A 336 66.13 8.65 -41.40
C VAL A 336 65.44 7.80 -40.35
N TRP A 337 65.57 8.19 -39.09
CA TRP A 337 64.95 7.50 -37.97
C TRP A 337 63.52 8.00 -37.77
N ILE A 338 62.56 7.22 -38.24
CA ILE A 338 61.13 7.49 -38.08
C ILE A 338 60.65 6.73 -36.85
N ILE A 339 60.00 7.43 -35.92
CA ILE A 339 59.39 6.82 -34.75
C ILE A 339 57.87 6.86 -34.96
N ASP A 340 57.26 5.69 -35.16
CA ASP A 340 55.83 5.61 -35.46
C ASP A 340 54.99 6.05 -34.25
N PHE A 341 53.98 6.87 -34.49
CA PHE A 341 53.01 7.38 -33.49
C PHE A 341 53.57 8.33 -32.43
N ILE A 342 54.82 8.78 -32.56
CA ILE A 342 55.40 9.76 -31.62
C ILE A 342 54.69 11.11 -31.67
N GLU A 343 54.03 11.43 -32.79
CA GLU A 343 53.24 12.65 -32.98
C GLU A 343 52.00 12.72 -32.07
N GLN A 344 51.54 11.59 -31.51
CA GLN A 344 50.48 11.55 -30.49
C GLN A 344 50.95 12.16 -29.16
N TYR A 345 52.26 12.38 -29.00
CA TYR A 345 52.88 12.95 -27.80
C TYR A 345 53.60 14.26 -28.17
N PRO A 346 52.91 15.38 -28.41
CA PRO A 346 53.53 16.60 -28.92
C PRO A 346 54.58 17.22 -27.99
N GLY A 347 54.56 16.88 -26.70
CA GLY A 347 55.56 17.27 -25.70
C GLY A 347 56.74 16.30 -25.58
N ASN A 348 56.86 15.30 -26.45
CA ASN A 348 57.96 14.34 -26.38
C ASN A 348 59.32 15.04 -26.52
N VAL A 349 60.35 14.47 -25.90
CA VAL A 349 61.74 14.87 -26.09
C VAL A 349 62.53 13.65 -26.53
N VAL A 350 63.21 13.77 -27.66
CA VAL A 350 64.03 12.71 -28.25
C VAL A 350 65.48 13.13 -28.25
N GLU A 351 66.32 12.32 -27.62
CA GLU A 351 67.75 12.55 -27.50
C GLU A 351 68.53 11.33 -27.97
N ILE A 352 69.64 11.56 -28.68
CA ILE A 352 70.53 10.49 -29.17
C ILE A 352 71.94 10.76 -28.71
N TYR A 353 72.59 9.73 -28.19
CA TYR A 353 73.91 9.77 -27.58
C TYR A 353 74.88 8.79 -28.23
N ASN A 354 76.17 9.13 -28.22
CA ASN A 354 77.21 8.14 -28.50
C ASN A 354 77.50 7.24 -27.27
N ARG A 355 78.33 6.22 -27.46
CA ARG A 355 78.73 5.27 -26.39
C ARG A 355 79.46 5.90 -25.19
N TRP A 356 79.86 7.17 -25.27
CA TRP A 356 80.50 7.90 -24.19
C TRP A 356 79.55 8.86 -23.46
N GLY A 357 78.27 8.89 -23.85
CA GLY A 357 77.24 9.74 -23.25
C GLY A 357 77.22 11.17 -23.79
N GLU A 358 77.87 11.46 -24.92
CA GLU A 358 77.80 12.76 -25.57
C GLU A 358 76.51 12.87 -26.39
N LEU A 359 75.78 13.96 -26.21
CA LEU A 359 74.55 14.28 -26.94
C LEU A 359 74.86 14.64 -28.40
N LEU A 360 74.27 13.89 -29.32
CA LEU A 360 74.42 14.06 -30.77
C LEU A 360 73.19 14.68 -31.42
N PHE A 361 72.01 14.40 -30.89
CA PHE A 361 70.75 14.91 -31.41
C PHE A 361 69.79 15.17 -30.25
N HIS A 362 69.01 16.24 -30.37
CA HIS A 362 67.97 16.61 -29.43
C HIS A 362 66.84 17.27 -30.21
N ALA A 363 65.60 16.88 -29.90
CA ALA A 363 64.40 17.51 -30.42
C ALA A 363 63.30 17.57 -29.36
N ASP A 364 62.75 18.76 -29.16
CA ASP A 364 61.49 18.98 -28.45
C ASP A 364 60.32 18.83 -29.45
N GLY A 365 59.40 17.93 -29.15
CA GLY A 365 58.31 17.53 -30.04
C GLY A 365 58.86 16.99 -31.35
N TYR A 366 59.37 15.76 -31.36
CA TYR A 366 60.03 15.14 -32.52
C TYR A 366 59.18 15.25 -33.79
N GLN A 367 59.60 16.15 -34.68
CA GLN A 367 59.01 16.45 -35.99
C GLN A 367 60.07 16.39 -37.10
N GLN A 368 61.34 16.25 -36.72
CA GLN A 368 62.48 16.17 -37.62
C GLN A 368 63.16 14.82 -37.46
N ASP A 369 63.07 13.99 -38.48
CA ASP A 369 63.69 12.68 -38.47
C ASP A 369 65.23 12.79 -38.50
N TRP A 370 65.90 12.02 -37.65
CA TRP A 370 67.36 12.02 -37.58
C TRP A 370 67.98 11.13 -38.66
N ASP A 371 68.87 11.70 -39.47
CA ASP A 371 69.53 11.04 -40.62
C ASP A 371 70.88 10.40 -40.27
N GLY A 372 71.22 10.29 -38.98
CA GLY A 372 72.52 9.77 -38.56
C GLY A 372 73.69 10.76 -38.74
N THR A 373 73.40 12.06 -38.86
CA THR A 373 74.43 13.10 -38.91
C THR A 373 74.60 13.84 -37.58
N TYR A 374 75.77 14.44 -37.39
CA TYR A 374 76.08 15.34 -36.29
C TYR A 374 76.93 16.51 -36.81
N ASN A 375 76.51 17.75 -36.53
CA ASN A 375 77.17 18.96 -37.02
C ASN A 375 77.42 18.97 -38.54
N GLY A 376 76.45 18.46 -39.32
CA GLY A 376 76.51 18.39 -40.79
C GLY A 376 77.49 17.35 -41.34
N LYS A 377 78.00 16.43 -40.51
CA LYS A 377 78.82 15.29 -40.94
C LYS A 377 78.11 13.99 -40.61
N GLU A 378 78.22 13.02 -41.51
CA GLU A 378 77.79 11.68 -41.20
C GLU A 378 78.60 11.13 -40.01
N LEU A 379 77.93 10.46 -39.08
CA LEU A 379 78.59 9.78 -37.98
C LEU A 379 79.37 8.54 -38.49
N PRO A 380 79.99 7.69 -37.67
CA PRO A 380 80.45 6.37 -38.14
C PRO A 380 79.34 5.29 -38.01
N ILE A 381 79.48 4.19 -38.76
CA ILE A 381 78.74 2.93 -38.50
C ILE A 381 78.98 2.52 -37.05
N GLY A 382 77.91 2.19 -36.34
CA GLY A 382 78.00 1.79 -34.94
C GLY A 382 76.68 1.92 -34.20
N THR A 383 76.71 1.56 -32.93
CA THR A 383 75.56 1.64 -32.02
C THR A 383 75.62 2.93 -31.21
N TYR A 384 74.50 3.66 -31.28
CA TYR A 384 74.16 4.85 -30.52
C TYR A 384 73.05 4.49 -29.52
N TYR A 385 72.69 5.42 -28.65
CA TYR A 385 71.67 5.19 -27.63
C TYR A 385 70.67 6.32 -27.64
N TYR A 386 69.38 5.99 -27.65
CA TYR A 386 68.33 6.99 -27.53
C TYR A 386 67.79 7.09 -26.11
N ILE A 387 67.29 8.27 -25.76
CA ILE A 387 66.40 8.51 -24.64
C ILE A 387 65.18 9.25 -25.20
N ILE A 388 63.99 8.71 -24.98
CA ILE A 388 62.73 9.31 -25.41
C ILE A 388 61.87 9.51 -24.18
N ASP A 389 61.65 10.77 -23.82
CA ASP A 389 60.74 11.15 -22.75
C ASP A 389 59.43 11.64 -23.37
N LEU A 390 58.32 10.94 -23.13
CA LEU A 390 57.01 11.36 -23.63
C LEU A 390 56.40 12.52 -22.83
N HIS A 391 57.06 12.98 -21.76
CA HIS A 391 56.56 14.00 -20.83
C HIS A 391 55.18 13.66 -20.26
N ASN A 392 54.96 12.38 -19.98
CA ASN A 392 53.75 11.86 -19.35
C ASN A 392 54.13 11.30 -17.97
N GLU A 393 53.45 11.75 -16.92
CA GLU A 393 53.79 11.43 -15.52
C GLU A 393 53.77 9.92 -15.20
N ASP A 394 53.01 9.14 -15.97
CA ASP A 394 52.85 7.70 -15.75
C ASP A 394 53.82 6.84 -16.59
N ILE A 395 54.58 7.45 -17.50
CA ILE A 395 55.44 6.74 -18.46
C ILE A 395 56.89 7.13 -18.23
N LYS A 396 57.73 6.14 -17.87
CA LYS A 396 59.17 6.35 -17.77
C LYS A 396 59.79 6.57 -19.16
N PRO A 397 60.86 7.37 -19.27
CA PRO A 397 61.57 7.53 -20.53
C PRO A 397 62.01 6.19 -21.11
N PHE A 398 61.80 6.01 -22.41
CA PHE A 398 62.25 4.85 -23.16
C PHE A 398 63.74 5.01 -23.49
N THR A 399 64.50 3.94 -23.36
CA THR A 399 65.92 3.94 -23.71
C THR A 399 66.28 2.68 -24.47
N GLY A 400 67.11 2.80 -25.49
CA GLY A 400 67.53 1.65 -26.27
C GLY A 400 68.69 1.94 -27.20
N PRO A 401 69.27 0.90 -27.81
CA PRO A 401 70.29 1.07 -28.84
C PRO A 401 69.66 1.50 -30.17
N LEU A 402 70.37 2.33 -30.92
CA LEU A 402 70.07 2.70 -32.31
C LEU A 402 71.31 2.48 -33.17
N THR A 403 71.22 1.61 -34.17
CA THR A 403 72.37 1.21 -34.99
C THR A 403 72.35 1.92 -36.33
N ILE A 404 73.44 2.60 -36.67
CA ILE A 404 73.64 3.09 -38.04
C ILE A 404 74.34 2.01 -38.85
N LEU A 405 73.69 1.56 -39.92
CA LEU A 405 74.18 0.64 -40.94
C LEU A 405 74.47 1.45 -42.22
N ARG A 406 75.53 1.14 -42.97
CA ARG A 406 75.81 1.81 -44.26
C ARG A 406 76.51 0.88 -45.21
#